data_AF-W7CLB6-F1
#
_entry.id   AF-W7CLB6-F1
#
_cell.length_a   1.000
_cell.length_b   1.000
_cell.length_c   1.000
_cell.angle_alpha   90.00
_cell.angle_beta   90.00
_cell.angle_gamma   90.00
#
_symmetry.space_group_name_H-M   'P 1'
#
loop_
_entity.id
_entity.type
_entity.pdbx_description
1 polymer ?
#
loop_
_entity_poly.entity_id
_entity_poly.type
_entity_poly.pdbx_seq_one_letter_code
_entity_poly.pdbx_strand_id
1 'polypeptide(L)'
;MALSTRLTNQKFHAALLQQLSDLLNNGLSLEDGLRFLQQVYPQRTAFFKALQHDLNSGLSFDSCLRRQQFPPIICAQLHFSKTHWQFKQTLHDCATAMNYQIKQVVLLRRLLYYPFVLLTVLALVIGLLQTFIVPQIELLFAHNEASPPFLLLLLKKAHYGLIGTAIISIGLFIPIKHWLAHQSAYQQALFWSEFRLSAHIAKLYYTQLFAREFSLLLKSGLSLQQILQLSQSNHTGLFKDVAVQLNNELQSGLSFSEALQKHPFFFTAVRYHRPAR
;
A
#
# COMPACT_ATOMS: atom_id res chain seq x y z
N MET A 1 3.90 16.48 -5.77
CA MET A 1 2.58 17.03 -6.16
C MET A 1 1.59 15.94 -6.62
N ALA A 2 1.93 15.03 -7.54
CA ALA A 2 1.02 13.98 -8.00
C ALA A 2 0.52 13.00 -6.90
N LEU A 3 1.40 12.63 -5.96
CA LEU A 3 1.07 11.69 -4.88
C LEU A 3 0.13 12.26 -3.81
N SER A 4 0.14 13.58 -3.57
CA SER A 4 -0.78 14.21 -2.62
C SER A 4 -2.19 14.29 -3.22
N THR A 5 -2.30 14.64 -4.51
CA THR A 5 -3.57 14.69 -5.24
C THR A 5 -4.23 13.31 -5.30
N ARG A 6 -3.45 12.25 -5.55
CA ARG A 6 -3.94 10.86 -5.53
C ARG A 6 -4.52 10.46 -4.17
N LEU A 7 -3.83 10.80 -3.08
CA LEU A 7 -4.30 10.49 -1.72
C LEU A 7 -5.58 11.25 -1.37
N THR A 8 -5.70 12.52 -1.80
CA THR A 8 -6.93 13.32 -1.61
C THR A 8 -8.12 12.70 -2.34
N ASN A 9 -7.95 12.24 -3.58
CA ASN A 9 -9.02 11.56 -4.31
C ASN A 9 -9.39 10.22 -3.66
N GLN A 10 -8.42 9.41 -3.23
CA GLN A 10 -8.71 8.16 -2.52
C GLN A 10 -9.49 8.38 -1.21
N LYS A 11 -9.14 9.41 -0.44
CA LYS A 11 -9.89 9.82 0.76
C LYS A 11 -11.33 10.19 0.43
N PHE A 12 -11.54 10.97 -0.62
CA PHE A 12 -12.88 11.32 -1.08
C PHE A 12 -13.68 10.08 -1.51
N HIS A 13 -13.09 9.18 -2.29
CA HIS A 13 -13.75 7.94 -2.71
C HIS A 13 -14.16 7.06 -1.53
N ALA A 14 -13.26 6.88 -0.55
CA ALA A 14 -13.55 6.12 0.66
C ALA A 14 -14.67 6.75 1.49
N ALA A 15 -14.62 8.08 1.68
CA ALA A 15 -15.66 8.83 2.41
C ALA A 15 -17.02 8.76 1.70
N LEU A 16 -17.04 8.84 0.37
CA LEU A 16 -18.24 8.71 -0.43
C LEU A 16 -18.89 7.34 -0.23
N LEU A 17 -18.14 6.25 -0.37
CA LEU A 17 -18.70 4.90 -0.19
C LEU A 17 -19.19 4.67 1.25
N GLN A 18 -18.45 5.20 2.24
CA GLN A 18 -18.83 5.11 3.66
C GLN A 18 -20.17 5.81 3.90
N GLN A 19 -20.25 7.11 3.58
CA GLN A 19 -21.45 7.89 3.85
C GLN A 19 -22.64 7.42 3.02
N LEU A 20 -22.40 6.97 1.79
CA LEU A 20 -23.45 6.38 0.97
C LEU A 20 -23.97 5.08 1.59
N SER A 21 -23.09 4.22 2.12
CA SER A 21 -23.50 3.02 2.87
C SER A 21 -24.34 3.38 4.08
N ASP A 22 -23.91 4.37 4.87
CA ASP A 22 -24.62 4.82 6.07
C ASP A 22 -26.03 5.37 5.72
N LEU A 23 -26.14 6.17 4.66
CA LEU A 23 -27.42 6.69 4.17
C LEU A 23 -28.36 5.57 3.69
N LEU A 24 -27.85 4.61 2.92
CA LEU A 24 -28.63 3.46 2.46
C LEU A 24 -29.06 2.56 3.62
N ASN A 25 -28.23 2.41 4.65
CA ASN A 25 -28.56 1.66 5.87
C ASN A 25 -29.66 2.36 6.67
N ASN A 26 -29.66 3.70 6.67
CA ASN A 26 -30.72 4.52 7.26
C ASN A 26 -32.01 4.60 6.41
N GLY A 27 -32.10 3.81 5.33
CA GLY A 27 -33.31 3.69 4.52
C GLY A 27 -33.45 4.69 3.38
N LEU A 28 -32.46 5.56 3.15
CA LEU A 28 -32.48 6.43 1.98
C LEU A 28 -32.25 5.62 0.69
N SER A 29 -32.80 6.13 -0.42
CA SER A 29 -32.51 5.59 -1.75
C SER A 29 -31.10 5.97 -2.22
N LEU A 30 -30.56 5.26 -3.20
CA LEU A 30 -29.26 5.58 -3.81
C LEU A 30 -29.26 6.99 -4.40
N GLU A 31 -30.35 7.40 -5.04
CA GLU A 31 -30.47 8.70 -5.66
C GLU A 31 -30.54 9.84 -4.63
N ASP A 32 -31.36 9.68 -3.59
CA ASP A 32 -31.45 10.67 -2.50
C ASP A 32 -30.12 10.79 -1.75
N GLY A 33 -29.46 9.66 -1.51
CA GLY A 33 -28.13 9.64 -0.92
C GLY A 33 -27.11 10.40 -1.77
N LEU A 34 -27.11 10.23 -3.09
CA LEU A 34 -26.22 10.96 -3.99
C LEU A 34 -26.53 12.45 -4.06
N ARG A 35 -27.81 12.86 -4.04
CA ARG A 35 -28.21 14.27 -3.97
C ARG A 35 -27.77 14.92 -2.65
N PHE A 36 -27.94 14.22 -1.53
CA PHE A 36 -27.46 14.68 -0.23
C PHE A 36 -25.94 14.83 -0.22
N LEU A 37 -25.19 13.84 -0.70
CA LEU A 37 -23.73 13.92 -0.77
C LEU A 37 -23.22 15.03 -1.69
N GLN A 38 -23.95 15.36 -2.76
CA GLN A 38 -23.63 16.51 -3.58
C GLN A 38 -23.70 17.83 -2.79
N GLN A 39 -24.68 17.96 -1.87
CA GLN A 39 -24.79 19.13 -0.99
C GLN A 39 -23.67 19.17 0.06
N VAL A 40 -23.28 18.00 0.59
CA VAL A 40 -22.17 17.87 1.57
C VAL A 40 -20.81 18.20 0.92
N TYR A 41 -20.63 17.88 -0.36
CA TYR A 41 -19.37 18.10 -1.08
C TYR A 41 -19.55 19.03 -2.30
N PRO A 42 -19.80 20.34 -2.09
CA PRO A 42 -19.99 21.30 -3.18
C PRO A 42 -18.74 21.45 -4.06
N GLN A 43 -17.56 21.21 -3.50
CA GLN A 43 -16.28 21.19 -4.23
C GLN A 43 -16.22 20.09 -5.32
N ARG A 44 -17.09 19.08 -5.26
CA ARG A 44 -17.10 17.90 -6.15
C ARG A 44 -18.34 17.85 -7.05
N THR A 45 -19.01 18.97 -7.30
CA THR A 45 -20.24 19.00 -8.13
C THR A 45 -20.05 18.38 -9.51
N ALA A 46 -18.89 18.58 -10.16
CA ALA A 46 -18.61 17.99 -11.47
C ALA A 46 -18.66 16.45 -11.45
N PHE A 47 -18.14 15.83 -10.38
CA PHE A 47 -18.19 14.39 -10.17
C PHE A 47 -19.63 13.91 -9.98
N PHE A 48 -20.43 14.57 -9.13
CA PHE A 48 -21.82 14.16 -8.88
C PHE A 48 -22.72 14.34 -10.09
N LYS A 49 -22.55 15.44 -10.85
CA LYS A 49 -23.28 15.66 -12.11
C LYS A 49 -22.98 14.57 -13.14
N ALA A 50 -21.70 14.22 -13.31
CA ALA A 50 -21.31 13.14 -14.22
C ALA A 50 -21.89 11.78 -13.77
N LEU A 51 -21.82 11.49 -12.47
CA LEU A 51 -22.36 10.26 -11.90
C LEU A 51 -23.89 10.16 -12.06
N GLN A 52 -24.63 11.23 -11.78
CA GLN A 52 -26.09 11.27 -11.97
C GLN A 52 -26.47 11.15 -13.45
N HIS A 53 -25.75 11.83 -14.34
CA HIS A 53 -25.97 11.71 -15.79
C HIS A 53 -25.78 10.26 -16.27
N ASP A 54 -24.68 9.61 -15.86
CA ASP A 54 -24.40 8.22 -16.20
C ASP A 54 -25.50 7.28 -15.65
N LEU A 55 -25.94 7.46 -14.40
CA LEU A 55 -27.02 6.67 -13.80
C LEU A 55 -28.36 6.87 -14.54
N ASN A 56 -28.72 8.11 -14.85
CA ASN A 56 -29.95 8.43 -15.57
C ASN A 56 -29.94 7.92 -17.02
N SER A 57 -28.75 7.70 -17.60
CA SER A 57 -28.58 7.04 -18.89
C SER A 57 -28.75 5.51 -18.84
N GLY A 58 -28.98 4.94 -17.64
CA GLY A 58 -29.19 3.51 -17.43
C GLY A 58 -27.91 2.72 -17.12
N LEU A 59 -26.76 3.38 -16.92
CA LEU A 59 -25.53 2.68 -16.55
C LEU A 59 -25.60 2.17 -15.10
N SER A 60 -24.96 1.02 -14.86
CA SER A 60 -24.84 0.48 -13.52
C SER A 60 -23.94 1.36 -12.65
N PHE A 61 -24.29 1.53 -11.39
CA PHE A 61 -23.48 2.30 -10.41
C PHE A 61 -21.99 1.94 -10.40
N ASP A 62 -21.65 0.64 -10.45
CA ASP A 62 -20.29 0.12 -10.58
C ASP A 62 -19.55 0.63 -11.83
N SER A 63 -20.22 0.67 -12.98
CA SER A 63 -19.67 1.22 -14.23
C SER A 63 -19.45 2.72 -14.14
N CYS A 64 -20.37 3.45 -13.50
CA CYS A 64 -20.25 4.89 -13.25
C CYS A 64 -19.00 5.19 -12.39
N LEU A 65 -18.82 4.44 -11.30
CA LEU A 65 -17.63 4.58 -10.45
C LEU A 65 -16.33 4.28 -11.21
N ARG A 66 -16.34 3.28 -12.10
CA ARG A 66 -15.18 2.93 -12.93
C ARG A 66 -14.76 4.10 -13.84
N ARG A 67 -15.72 4.84 -14.43
CA ARG A 67 -15.44 6.06 -15.21
C ARG A 67 -14.81 7.16 -14.35
N GLN A 68 -15.18 7.23 -13.08
CA GLN A 68 -14.63 8.18 -12.10
C GLN A 68 -13.32 7.70 -11.44
N GLN A 69 -12.59 6.79 -12.08
CA GLN A 69 -11.28 6.30 -11.64
C GLN A 69 -11.30 5.58 -10.27
N PHE A 70 -12.42 4.97 -9.89
CA PHE A 70 -12.42 4.04 -8.75
C PHE A 70 -11.59 2.78 -9.07
N PRO A 71 -10.98 2.16 -8.04
CA PRO A 71 -10.25 0.90 -8.23
C PRO A 71 -11.12 -0.18 -8.89
N PRO A 72 -10.66 -0.87 -9.96
CA PRO A 72 -11.47 -1.84 -10.68
C PRO A 72 -12.03 -2.96 -9.81
N ILE A 73 -11.26 -3.40 -8.81
CA ILE A 73 -11.69 -4.42 -7.85
C ILE A 73 -12.92 -3.99 -7.03
N ILE A 74 -12.99 -2.73 -6.62
CA ILE A 74 -14.11 -2.20 -5.83
C ILE A 74 -15.35 -2.14 -6.71
N CYS A 75 -15.20 -1.67 -7.96
CA CYS A 75 -16.30 -1.67 -8.92
C CYS A 75 -16.82 -3.10 -9.16
N ALA A 76 -15.91 -4.07 -9.30
CA ALA A 76 -16.28 -5.47 -9.49
C ALA A 76 -17.02 -6.03 -8.25
N GLN A 77 -16.52 -5.79 -7.04
CA GLN A 77 -17.20 -6.20 -5.80
C GLN A 77 -18.62 -5.63 -5.71
N LEU A 78 -18.79 -4.34 -6.02
CA LEU A 78 -20.10 -3.69 -6.02
C LEU A 78 -21.02 -4.27 -7.10
N HIS A 79 -20.48 -4.59 -8.28
CA HIS A 79 -21.24 -5.25 -9.35
C HIS A 79 -21.83 -6.58 -8.88
N PHE A 80 -21.03 -7.47 -8.29
CA PHE A 80 -21.49 -8.79 -7.82
C PHE A 80 -22.40 -8.71 -6.60
N SER A 81 -22.18 -7.75 -5.70
CA SER A 81 -23.01 -7.58 -4.50
C SER A 81 -24.48 -7.21 -4.79
N LYS A 82 -24.75 -6.61 -5.96
CA LYS A 82 -26.13 -6.34 -6.42
C LYS A 82 -26.91 -7.62 -6.66
N THR A 83 -26.26 -8.62 -7.26
CA THR A 83 -26.86 -9.92 -7.57
C THR A 83 -27.18 -10.70 -6.28
N HIS A 84 -26.37 -10.53 -5.24
CA HIS A 84 -26.48 -11.27 -3.97
C HIS A 84 -27.18 -10.49 -2.84
N TRP A 85 -27.86 -9.37 -3.13
CA TRP A 85 -28.59 -8.53 -2.16
C TRP A 85 -27.76 -7.97 -0.98
N GLN A 86 -26.43 -8.01 -1.07
CA GLN A 86 -25.51 -7.55 -0.02
C GLN A 86 -24.91 -6.17 -0.32
N PHE A 87 -25.46 -5.45 -1.31
CA PHE A 87 -24.91 -4.18 -1.81
C PHE A 87 -24.58 -3.14 -0.72
N LYS A 88 -25.47 -2.95 0.26
CA LYS A 88 -25.25 -2.00 1.37
C LYS A 88 -24.04 -2.37 2.23
N GLN A 89 -23.90 -3.65 2.54
CA GLN A 89 -22.78 -4.20 3.31
C GLN A 89 -21.49 -4.14 2.50
N THR A 90 -21.52 -4.48 1.22
CA THR A 90 -20.33 -4.41 0.35
C THR A 90 -19.84 -2.97 0.19
N LEU A 91 -20.73 -1.97 0.11
CA LEU A 91 -20.33 -0.56 0.16
C LEU A 91 -19.54 -0.23 1.42
N HIS A 92 -20.00 -0.69 2.59
CA HIS A 92 -19.31 -0.52 3.87
C HIS A 92 -17.95 -1.23 3.86
N ASP A 93 -17.90 -2.48 3.42
CA ASP A 93 -16.68 -3.28 3.38
C ASP A 93 -15.63 -2.67 2.43
N CYS A 94 -16.05 -2.18 1.26
CA CYS A 94 -15.16 -1.46 0.35
C CYS A 94 -14.65 -0.14 0.97
N ALA A 95 -15.52 0.62 1.63
CA ALA A 95 -15.14 1.87 2.29
C ALA A 95 -14.13 1.63 3.42
N THR A 96 -14.37 0.63 4.27
CA THR A 96 -13.46 0.26 5.37
C THR A 96 -12.11 -0.23 4.83
N ALA A 97 -12.10 -1.03 3.75
CA ALA A 97 -10.87 -1.48 3.10
C ALA A 97 -10.07 -0.31 2.54
N MET A 98 -10.70 0.64 1.83
CA MET A 98 -10.03 1.84 1.34
C MET A 98 -9.48 2.70 2.47
N ASN A 99 -10.26 2.89 3.54
CA ASN A 99 -9.82 3.65 4.72
C ASN A 99 -8.61 2.98 5.40
N TYR A 100 -8.58 1.65 5.46
CA TYR A 100 -7.44 0.92 5.98
C TYR A 100 -6.17 1.13 5.13
N GLN A 101 -6.29 1.04 3.80
CA GLN A 101 -5.17 1.31 2.87
C GLN A 101 -4.64 2.75 3.01
N ILE A 102 -5.53 3.73 3.14
CA ILE A 102 -5.17 5.13 3.35
C ILE A 102 -4.44 5.32 4.68
N LYS A 103 -4.95 4.71 5.77
CA LYS A 103 -4.30 4.77 7.09
C LYS A 103 -2.88 4.21 7.05
N GLN A 104 -2.66 3.08 6.36
CA GLN A 104 -1.31 2.50 6.22
C GLN A 104 -0.32 3.47 5.56
N VAL A 105 -0.72 4.12 4.45
CA VAL A 105 0.14 5.09 3.76
C VAL A 105 0.43 6.31 4.63
N VAL A 106 -0.58 6.80 5.38
CA VAL A 106 -0.42 7.96 6.27
C VAL A 106 0.49 7.63 7.45
N LEU A 107 0.35 6.45 8.06
CA LEU A 107 1.19 5.99 9.15
C LEU A 107 2.65 5.85 8.71
N LEU A 108 2.91 5.20 7.56
CA LEU A 108 4.26 5.08 7.01
C LEU A 108 4.91 6.44 6.77
N ARG A 109 4.17 7.41 6.21
CA ARG A 109 4.68 8.78 6.04
C ARG A 109 5.01 9.45 7.36
N ARG A 110 4.17 9.27 8.38
CA ARG A 110 4.40 9.84 9.71
C ARG A 110 5.64 9.21 10.37
N LEU A 111 5.81 7.90 10.25
CA LEU A 111 6.97 7.17 10.78
C LEU A 111 8.29 7.60 10.13
N LEU A 112 8.28 7.94 8.85
CA LEU A 112 9.47 8.40 8.13
C LEU A 112 9.80 9.88 8.34
N TYR A 113 8.81 10.70 8.72
CA TYR A 113 9.03 12.12 8.95
C TYR A 113 9.97 12.39 10.13
N TYR A 114 9.74 11.73 11.26
CA TYR A 114 10.57 11.89 12.47
C TYR A 114 12.06 11.61 12.25
N PRO A 115 12.47 10.43 11.73
CA PRO A 115 13.89 10.16 11.49
C PRO A 115 14.49 11.12 10.47
N PHE A 116 13.75 11.57 9.46
CA PHE A 116 14.27 12.55 8.51
C PHE A 116 14.55 13.91 9.14
N VAL A 117 13.63 14.44 9.97
CA VAL A 117 13.84 15.70 10.70
C VAL A 117 15.03 15.58 11.65
N LEU A 118 15.11 14.49 12.42
CA LEU A 118 16.22 14.24 13.34
C LEU A 118 17.57 14.15 12.61
N LEU A 119 17.64 13.39 11.52
CA LEU A 119 18.85 13.27 10.69
C LEU A 119 19.26 14.61 10.09
N THR A 120 18.29 15.44 9.70
CA THR A 120 18.55 16.78 9.16
C THR A 120 19.17 17.68 10.23
N VAL A 121 18.62 17.69 11.44
CA VAL A 121 19.17 18.45 12.58
C VAL A 121 20.56 17.93 12.96
N LEU A 122 20.74 16.61 13.02
CA LEU A 122 22.04 16.00 13.32
C LEU A 122 23.09 16.38 12.27
N ALA A 123 22.75 16.30 10.98
CA ALA A 123 23.63 16.70 9.90
C ALA A 123 23.98 18.20 9.95
N LEU A 124 23.01 19.06 10.31
CA LEU A 124 23.25 20.49 10.51
C LEU A 124 24.25 20.76 11.65
N VAL A 125 24.06 20.11 12.81
CA VAL A 125 24.97 20.25 13.95
C VAL A 125 26.37 19.77 13.59
N ILE A 126 26.50 18.59 12.99
CA ILE A 126 27.79 18.04 12.55
C ILE A 126 28.46 18.98 11.53
N GLY A 127 27.69 19.54 10.59
CA GLY A 127 28.18 20.50 9.61
C GLY A 127 28.69 21.80 10.23
N LEU A 128 28.01 22.31 11.26
CA LEU A 128 28.46 23.49 12.02
C LEU A 128 29.77 23.20 12.76
N LEU A 129 29.84 22.06 13.47
CA LEU A 129 31.08 21.66 14.15
C LEU A 129 32.26 21.60 13.19
N GLN A 130 32.06 21.03 11.99
CA GLN A 130 33.13 20.91 10.99
C GLN A 130 33.54 22.23 10.34
N THR A 131 32.60 23.14 10.09
CA THR A 131 32.89 24.41 9.40
C THR A 131 33.48 25.47 10.33
N PHE A 132 33.09 25.49 11.61
CA PHE A 132 33.52 26.54 12.54
C PHE A 132 34.47 26.04 13.61
N ILE A 133 34.22 24.87 14.22
CA ILE A 133 34.95 24.43 15.43
C ILE A 133 36.21 23.65 15.08
N VAL A 134 36.14 22.70 14.14
CA VAL A 134 37.32 21.95 13.70
C VAL A 134 38.47 22.84 13.23
N PRO A 135 38.28 23.87 12.36
CA PRO A 135 39.40 24.70 11.92
C PRO A 135 40.02 25.49 13.06
N GLN A 136 39.22 25.95 14.04
CA GLN A 136 39.74 26.65 15.22
C GLN A 136 40.65 25.74 16.04
N ILE A 137 40.25 24.47 16.23
CA ILE A 137 41.08 23.50 16.95
C ILE A 137 42.35 23.19 16.17
N GLU A 138 42.30 23.01 14.85
CA GLU A 138 43.48 22.78 14.01
C GLU A 138 44.51 23.92 14.12
N LEU A 139 44.05 25.18 14.17
CA LEU A 139 44.94 26.34 14.35
C LEU A 139 45.69 26.33 15.69
N LEU A 140 45.05 25.83 16.76
CA LEU A 140 45.68 25.69 18.09
C LEU A 140 46.76 24.60 18.11
N PHE A 141 46.58 23.53 17.34
CA PHE A 141 47.55 22.43 17.28
C PHE A 141 48.69 22.69 16.28
N ALA A 142 48.45 23.49 15.23
CA ALA A 142 49.47 23.83 14.23
C ALA A 142 50.70 24.53 14.82
N HIS A 143 50.55 25.25 15.94
CA HIS A 143 51.62 26.02 16.58
C HIS A 143 52.45 25.24 17.60
N ASN A 144 51.97 24.07 18.06
CA ASN A 144 52.54 23.36 19.21
C ASN A 144 53.29 22.07 18.84
N GLU A 145 53.52 21.79 17.55
CA GLU A 145 54.09 20.53 17.01
C GLU A 145 53.48 19.24 17.59
N ALA A 146 52.28 19.33 18.16
CA ALA A 146 51.61 18.22 18.80
C ALA A 146 50.73 17.49 17.78
N SER A 147 50.89 16.16 17.69
CA SER A 147 50.04 15.30 16.88
C SER A 147 48.57 15.55 17.22
N PRO A 148 47.69 15.80 16.24
CA PRO A 148 46.28 16.00 16.53
C PRO A 148 45.70 14.77 17.22
N PRO A 149 44.87 14.94 18.27
CA PRO A 149 44.29 13.80 18.98
C PRO A 149 43.44 12.97 18.03
N PHE A 150 43.44 11.65 18.22
CA PHE A 150 42.72 10.68 17.37
C PHE A 150 41.25 11.08 17.11
N LEU A 151 40.59 11.66 18.13
CA LEU A 151 39.23 12.21 18.04
C LEU A 151 39.09 13.30 16.96
N LEU A 152 40.08 14.19 16.80
CA LEU A 152 40.08 15.24 15.79
C LEU A 152 40.19 14.65 14.37
N LEU A 153 41.05 13.64 14.20
CA LEU A 153 41.21 12.93 12.93
C LEU A 153 39.91 12.20 12.52
N LEU A 154 39.24 11.56 13.47
CA LEU A 154 37.96 10.88 13.27
C LEU A 154 36.88 11.89 12.86
N LEU A 155 36.80 13.03 13.54
CA LEU A 155 35.82 14.08 13.25
C LEU A 155 36.08 14.75 11.89
N LYS A 156 37.35 14.92 11.50
CA LYS A 156 37.77 15.40 10.18
C LYS A 156 37.38 14.45 9.06
N LYS A 157 37.49 13.13 9.26
CA LYS A 157 37.09 12.13 8.24
C LYS A 157 35.61 11.75 8.30
N ALA A 158 34.87 12.19 9.30
CA ALA A 158 33.47 11.82 9.51
C ALA A 158 32.56 12.19 8.34
N HIS A 159 32.81 13.32 7.65
CA HIS A 159 31.99 13.69 6.48
C HIS A 159 32.21 12.74 5.30
N TYR A 160 33.46 12.35 4.99
CA TYR A 160 33.74 11.35 3.96
C TYR A 160 33.15 9.98 4.30
N GLY A 161 33.18 9.58 5.58
CA GLY A 161 32.56 8.32 6.05
C GLY A 161 31.03 8.32 5.93
N LEU A 162 30.36 9.37 6.41
CA LEU A 162 28.90 9.50 6.31
C LEU A 162 28.42 9.60 4.87
N ILE A 163 29.08 10.41 4.05
CA ILE A 163 28.74 10.55 2.62
C ILE A 163 29.03 9.24 1.89
N GLY A 164 30.17 8.59 2.17
CA GLY A 164 30.54 7.30 1.58
C GLY A 164 29.54 6.18 1.91
N THR A 165 29.19 6.00 3.18
CA THR A 165 28.19 5.01 3.60
C THR A 165 26.79 5.31 3.04
N ALA A 166 26.40 6.59 2.94
CA ALA A 166 25.15 6.99 2.30
C ALA A 166 25.16 6.68 0.80
N ILE A 167 26.25 7.00 0.09
CA ILE A 167 26.42 6.69 -1.34
C ILE A 167 26.42 5.18 -1.57
N ILE A 168 27.09 4.38 -0.73
CA ILE A 168 27.12 2.91 -0.83
C ILE A 168 25.71 2.35 -0.57
N SER A 169 25.02 2.85 0.46
CA SER A 169 23.65 2.41 0.78
C SER A 169 22.68 2.73 -0.36
N ILE A 170 22.76 3.94 -0.91
CA ILE A 170 21.95 4.38 -2.07
C ILE A 170 22.35 3.58 -3.31
N GLY A 171 23.65 3.38 -3.54
CA GLY A 171 24.22 2.65 -4.66
C GLY A 171 23.89 1.16 -4.65
N LEU A 172 23.68 0.56 -3.48
CA LEU A 172 23.15 -0.80 -3.35
C LEU A 172 21.62 -0.83 -3.51
N PHE A 173 20.92 0.16 -2.94
CA PHE A 173 19.46 0.19 -2.91
C PHE A 173 18.82 0.50 -4.27
N ILE A 174 19.39 1.42 -5.05
CA ILE A 174 18.87 1.82 -6.37
C ILE A 174 18.85 0.65 -7.37
N PRO A 175 19.94 -0.10 -7.61
CA PRO A 175 19.92 -1.20 -8.57
C PRO A 175 19.02 -2.34 -8.12
N ILE A 176 18.97 -2.65 -6.80
CA ILE A 176 18.03 -3.63 -6.24
C ILE A 176 16.58 -3.20 -6.52
N LYS A 177 16.24 -1.94 -6.23
CA LYS A 177 14.91 -1.40 -6.49
C LYS A 177 14.58 -1.36 -7.99
N HIS A 178 15.54 -0.97 -8.82
CA HIS A 178 15.37 -0.89 -10.26
C HIS A 178 15.16 -2.29 -10.86
N TRP A 179 15.95 -3.27 -10.46
CA TRP A 179 15.79 -4.67 -10.84
C TRP A 179 14.43 -5.21 -10.37
N LEU A 180 14.07 -5.04 -9.09
CA LEU A 180 12.76 -5.43 -8.55
C LEU A 180 11.59 -4.77 -9.28
N ALA A 181 11.72 -3.50 -9.69
CA ALA A 181 10.67 -2.77 -10.40
C ALA A 181 10.37 -3.34 -11.79
N HIS A 182 11.32 -4.04 -12.42
CA HIS A 182 11.13 -4.73 -13.69
C HIS A 182 10.57 -6.15 -13.50
N GLN A 183 10.63 -6.70 -12.29
CA GLN A 183 10.10 -8.02 -11.99
C GLN A 183 8.63 -7.99 -11.60
N SER A 184 7.94 -9.12 -11.80
CA SER A 184 6.56 -9.30 -11.36
C SER A 184 6.45 -9.14 -9.84
N ALA A 185 5.28 -8.71 -9.37
CA ALA A 185 5.06 -8.49 -7.94
C ALA A 185 5.21 -9.79 -7.14
N TYR A 186 4.97 -10.93 -7.78
CA TYR A 186 5.29 -12.26 -7.25
C TYR A 186 6.78 -12.42 -6.90
N GLN A 187 7.68 -12.07 -7.82
CA GLN A 187 9.12 -12.19 -7.58
C GLN A 187 9.62 -11.19 -6.53
N GLN A 188 9.03 -10.00 -6.48
CA GLN A 188 9.30 -9.04 -5.41
C GLN A 188 8.91 -9.65 -4.05
N ALA A 189 7.75 -10.30 -3.96
CA ALA A 189 7.32 -10.94 -2.72
C ALA A 189 8.25 -12.07 -2.29
N LEU A 190 8.72 -12.89 -3.24
CA LEU A 190 9.73 -13.92 -2.99
C LEU A 190 11.00 -13.32 -2.40
N PHE A 191 11.61 -12.35 -3.09
CA PHE A 191 12.87 -11.72 -2.68
C PHE A 191 12.81 -11.17 -1.24
N TRP A 192 11.77 -10.39 -0.92
CA TRP A 192 11.61 -9.80 0.42
C TRP A 192 11.28 -10.84 1.50
N SER A 193 10.66 -11.96 1.12
CA SER A 193 10.32 -13.05 2.04
C SER A 193 11.47 -14.01 2.33
N GLU A 194 12.48 -14.06 1.46
CA GLU A 194 13.70 -14.86 1.62
C GLU A 194 14.82 -14.08 2.33
N PHE A 195 14.81 -12.75 2.23
CA PHE A 195 15.81 -11.91 2.88
C PHE A 195 15.70 -11.96 4.41
N ARG A 196 16.72 -12.50 5.09
CA ARG A 196 16.72 -12.85 6.53
C ARG A 196 16.23 -11.76 7.48
N LEU A 197 16.53 -10.48 7.20
CA LEU A 197 16.14 -9.35 8.04
C LEU A 197 14.67 -8.96 7.87
N SER A 198 14.10 -9.12 6.68
CA SER A 198 12.71 -8.74 6.37
C SER A 198 11.75 -9.91 6.27
N ALA A 199 12.25 -11.15 6.21
CA ALA A 199 11.49 -12.35 5.90
C ALA A 199 10.21 -12.48 6.73
N HIS A 200 10.32 -12.31 8.06
CA HIS A 200 9.18 -12.43 8.96
C HIS A 200 8.12 -11.35 8.70
N ILE A 201 8.53 -10.08 8.63
CA ILE A 201 7.63 -8.95 8.41
C ILE A 201 7.01 -9.01 7.01
N ALA A 202 7.79 -9.37 6.00
CA ALA A 202 7.33 -9.53 4.62
C ALA A 202 6.28 -10.64 4.52
N LYS A 203 6.51 -11.81 5.13
CA LYS A 203 5.54 -12.91 5.14
C LYS A 203 4.24 -12.52 5.81
N LEU A 204 4.30 -11.86 6.98
CA LEU A 204 3.11 -11.35 7.66
C LEU A 204 2.37 -10.33 6.80
N TYR A 205 3.09 -9.39 6.17
CA TYR A 205 2.51 -8.37 5.30
C TYR A 205 1.79 -8.98 4.10
N TYR A 206 2.44 -9.86 3.34
CA TYR A 206 1.84 -10.46 2.14
C TYR A 206 0.70 -11.42 2.47
N THR A 207 0.80 -12.16 3.57
CA THR A 207 -0.31 -13.01 4.05
C THR A 207 -1.51 -12.17 4.44
N GLN A 208 -1.31 -11.11 5.23
CA GLN A 208 -2.40 -10.21 5.64
C GLN A 208 -3.01 -9.48 4.44
N LEU A 209 -2.18 -9.07 3.48
CA LEU A 209 -2.64 -8.44 2.24
C LEU A 209 -3.54 -9.40 1.46
N PHE A 210 -3.08 -10.62 1.18
CA PHE A 210 -3.85 -11.61 0.44
C PHE A 210 -5.12 -12.02 1.18
N ALA A 211 -5.02 -12.42 2.46
CA ALA A 211 -6.17 -12.85 3.24
C ALA A 211 -7.25 -11.77 3.34
N ARG A 212 -6.87 -10.49 3.49
CA ARG A 212 -7.82 -9.39 3.53
C ARG A 212 -8.57 -9.22 2.21
N GLU A 213 -7.85 -9.09 1.09
CA GLU A 213 -8.50 -8.91 -0.22
C GLU A 213 -9.37 -10.13 -0.58
N PHE A 214 -8.87 -11.34 -0.32
CA PHE A 214 -9.60 -12.58 -0.55
C PHE A 214 -10.86 -12.70 0.32
N SER A 215 -10.77 -12.40 1.62
CA SER A 215 -11.93 -12.43 2.52
C SER A 215 -12.99 -11.41 2.17
N LEU A 216 -12.61 -10.24 1.64
CA LEU A 216 -13.57 -9.22 1.22
C LEU A 216 -14.34 -9.66 -0.02
N LEU A 217 -13.66 -10.29 -0.98
CA LEU A 217 -14.31 -10.89 -2.13
C LEU A 217 -15.23 -12.04 -1.74
N LEU A 218 -14.81 -12.90 -0.80
CA LEU A 218 -15.65 -13.97 -0.28
C LEU A 218 -16.91 -13.43 0.43
N LYS A 219 -16.75 -12.37 1.24
CA LYS A 219 -17.86 -11.66 1.90
C LYS A 219 -18.85 -11.03 0.92
N SER A 220 -18.41 -10.65 -0.28
CA SER A 220 -19.29 -10.13 -1.34
C SER A 220 -20.11 -11.21 -2.07
N GLY A 221 -20.02 -12.47 -1.62
CA GLY A 221 -20.79 -13.60 -2.15
C GLY A 221 -20.13 -14.33 -3.33
N LEU A 222 -18.87 -14.00 -3.65
CA LEU A 222 -18.15 -14.61 -4.77
C LEU A 222 -17.69 -16.03 -4.42
N SER A 223 -17.87 -16.97 -5.36
CA SER A 223 -17.28 -18.31 -5.26
C SER A 223 -15.77 -18.28 -5.47
N LEU A 224 -15.04 -19.27 -4.94
CA LEU A 224 -13.57 -19.36 -5.09
C LEU A 224 -13.12 -19.16 -6.54
N GLN A 225 -13.79 -19.80 -7.50
CA GLN A 225 -13.46 -19.69 -8.92
C GLN A 225 -13.69 -18.28 -9.47
N GLN A 226 -14.80 -17.63 -9.09
CA GLN A 226 -15.07 -16.25 -9.47
C GLN A 226 -14.03 -15.29 -8.90
N ILE A 227 -13.63 -15.49 -7.63
CA ILE A 227 -12.58 -14.70 -6.98
C ILE A 227 -11.28 -14.76 -7.80
N LEU A 228 -10.83 -15.97 -8.16
CA LEU A 228 -9.60 -16.14 -8.92
C LEU A 228 -9.67 -15.50 -10.31
N GLN A 229 -10.76 -15.73 -11.07
CA GLN A 229 -10.95 -15.14 -12.41
C GLN A 229 -11.03 -13.60 -12.37
N LEU A 230 -11.78 -13.06 -11.41
CA LEU A 230 -11.92 -11.61 -11.23
C LEU A 230 -10.59 -10.98 -10.84
N SER A 231 -9.80 -11.66 -10.02
CA SER A 231 -8.51 -11.17 -9.57
C SER A 231 -7.46 -11.15 -10.68
N GLN A 232 -7.53 -12.07 -11.63
CA GLN A 232 -6.66 -12.05 -12.80
C GLN A 232 -6.92 -10.83 -13.70
N SER A 233 -8.18 -10.38 -13.79
CA SER A 233 -8.63 -9.32 -14.69
C SER A 233 -8.68 -7.92 -14.06
N ASN A 234 -8.99 -7.82 -12.76
CA ASN A 234 -9.28 -6.53 -12.10
C ASN A 234 -8.32 -6.16 -10.95
N HIS A 235 -7.47 -7.07 -10.49
CA HIS A 235 -6.39 -6.74 -9.54
C HIS A 235 -5.08 -6.42 -10.26
N THR A 236 -4.15 -5.80 -9.52
CA THR A 236 -2.78 -5.51 -9.96
C THR A 236 -1.78 -5.99 -8.93
N GLY A 237 -0.55 -6.25 -9.36
CA GLY A 237 0.54 -6.65 -8.47
C GLY A 237 0.33 -8.07 -7.90
N LEU A 238 0.71 -8.27 -6.63
CA LEU A 238 0.85 -9.61 -6.06
C LEU A 238 -0.44 -10.43 -6.12
N PHE A 239 -1.58 -9.82 -5.81
CA PHE A 239 -2.86 -10.54 -5.76
C PHE A 239 -3.25 -11.13 -7.12
N LYS A 240 -2.98 -10.39 -8.20
CA LYS A 240 -3.20 -10.87 -9.58
C LYS A 240 -2.29 -12.06 -9.88
N ASP A 241 -0.99 -11.91 -9.62
CA ASP A 241 -0.01 -12.95 -9.94
C ASP A 241 -0.30 -14.25 -9.17
N VAL A 242 -0.66 -14.14 -7.89
CA VAL A 242 -1.07 -15.28 -7.07
C VAL A 242 -2.37 -15.89 -7.58
N ALA A 243 -3.36 -15.10 -7.98
CA ALA A 243 -4.61 -15.62 -8.52
C ALA A 243 -4.45 -16.37 -9.85
N VAL A 244 -3.47 -15.98 -10.69
CA VAL A 244 -3.10 -16.73 -11.90
C VAL A 244 -2.52 -18.10 -11.51
N GLN A 245 -1.56 -18.12 -10.58
CA GLN A 245 -0.89 -19.36 -10.17
C GLN A 245 -1.86 -20.32 -9.47
N LEU A 246 -2.65 -19.84 -8.51
CA LEU A 246 -3.65 -20.65 -7.81
C LEU A 246 -4.67 -21.24 -8.77
N ASN A 247 -5.13 -20.49 -9.77
CA ASN A 247 -6.08 -21.02 -10.75
C ASN A 247 -5.48 -22.16 -11.59
N ASN A 248 -4.22 -22.01 -12.03
CA ASN A 248 -3.53 -23.06 -12.77
C ASN A 248 -3.29 -24.30 -11.90
N GLU A 249 -2.95 -24.11 -10.63
CA GLU A 249 -2.74 -25.21 -9.66
C GLU A 249 -4.04 -25.96 -9.36
N LEU A 250 -5.15 -25.25 -9.16
CA LEU A 250 -6.46 -25.87 -8.98
C LEU A 250 -6.91 -26.64 -10.24
N GLN A 251 -6.66 -26.09 -11.44
CA GLN A 251 -6.94 -26.78 -12.70
C GLN A 251 -6.09 -28.04 -12.89
N SER A 252 -4.89 -28.07 -12.29
CA SER A 252 -4.03 -29.27 -12.25
C SER A 252 -4.47 -30.34 -11.24
N GLY A 253 -5.55 -30.09 -10.49
CA GLY A 253 -6.14 -31.04 -9.54
C GLY A 253 -5.65 -30.88 -8.09
N LEU A 254 -4.84 -29.87 -7.78
CA LEU A 254 -4.44 -29.58 -6.41
C LEU A 254 -5.61 -28.98 -5.62
N SER A 255 -5.70 -29.29 -4.33
CA SER A 255 -6.62 -28.60 -3.45
C SER A 255 -6.17 -27.14 -3.22
N PHE A 256 -7.10 -26.25 -2.88
CA PHE A 256 -6.78 -24.85 -2.57
C PHE A 256 -5.77 -24.70 -1.43
N SER A 257 -5.85 -25.58 -0.43
CA SER A 257 -4.89 -25.60 0.68
C SER A 257 -3.49 -25.91 0.18
N GLU A 258 -3.31 -26.98 -0.61
CA GLU A 258 -2.01 -27.39 -1.17
C GLU A 258 -1.41 -26.33 -2.08
N ALA A 259 -2.23 -25.73 -2.95
CA ALA A 259 -1.85 -24.64 -3.83
C ALA A 259 -1.27 -23.45 -3.03
N LEU A 260 -1.97 -23.01 -1.97
CA LEU A 260 -1.47 -21.94 -1.09
C LEU A 260 -0.13 -22.26 -0.42
N GLN A 261 0.16 -23.53 -0.12
CA GLN A 261 1.42 -23.90 0.56
C GLN A 261 2.65 -23.69 -0.33
N LYS A 262 2.48 -23.79 -1.66
CA LYS A 262 3.56 -23.63 -2.63
C LYS A 262 4.16 -22.23 -2.67
N HIS A 263 3.44 -21.22 -2.17
CA HIS A 263 3.92 -19.85 -2.12
C HIS A 263 4.69 -19.56 -0.80
N PRO A 264 6.04 -19.40 -0.84
CA PRO A 264 6.86 -19.33 0.37
C PRO A 264 6.79 -17.97 1.09
N PHE A 265 6.21 -16.96 0.45
CA PHE A 265 5.91 -15.65 1.06
C PHE A 265 4.65 -15.66 1.92
N PHE A 266 3.85 -16.75 1.93
CA PHE A 266 2.79 -16.90 2.91
C PHE A 266 3.30 -17.48 4.22
N PHE A 267 2.76 -16.97 5.33
CA PHE A 267 3.11 -17.40 6.67
C PHE A 267 2.53 -18.80 6.96
N THR A 268 3.32 -19.64 7.64
CA THR A 268 3.09 -21.08 7.82
C THR A 268 1.76 -21.45 8.51
N ALA A 269 1.10 -20.53 9.21
CA ALA A 269 -0.20 -20.79 9.86
C ALA A 269 -1.32 -21.17 8.85
N VAL A 270 -1.20 -20.76 7.59
CA VAL A 270 -2.13 -21.17 6.51
C VAL A 270 -1.79 -22.57 5.95
N ARG A 271 -0.63 -23.15 6.31
CA ARG A 271 -0.15 -24.47 5.82
C ARG A 271 -0.62 -25.67 6.66
N TYR A 272 -1.35 -25.47 7.75
CA TYR A 272 -1.69 -26.57 8.67
C TYR A 272 -3.21 -26.72 8.86
N HIS A 273 -3.85 -27.45 7.93
CA HIS A 273 -5.02 -28.25 8.29
C HIS A 273 -4.65 -29.72 8.08
N ARG A 274 -4.05 -30.32 9.10
CA ARG A 274 -3.92 -31.78 9.20
C ARG A 274 -5.32 -32.28 9.59
N PRO A 275 -6.04 -33.04 8.75
CA PRO A 275 -7.31 -33.61 9.18
C PRO A 275 -7.02 -34.50 10.40
N ALA A 276 -7.76 -34.26 11.48
CA ALA A 276 -7.77 -35.17 12.62
C ALA A 276 -8.23 -36.54 12.10
N ARG A 277 -7.40 -37.55 12.34
CA ARG A 277 -7.79 -38.95 12.18
C ARG A 277 -8.78 -39.33 13.27
#